data_AF-A0A5N5KCY5-F1
#
_entry.id   AF-A0A5N5KCY5-F1
#
_cell.length_a   1.000
_cell.length_b   1.000
_cell.length_c   1.000
_cell.angle_alpha   90.00
_cell.angle_beta   90.00
_cell.angle_gamma   90.00
#
_symmetry.space_group_name_H-M   'P 1'
#
loop_
_entity.id
_entity.type
_entity.pdbx_description
1 polymer ?
#
loop_
_entity_poly.entity_id
_entity_poly.type
_entity_poly.pdbx_seq_one_letter_code
_entity_poly.pdbx_strand_id
1 'polypeptide(L)'
;MRYANLPSLPCMADSLQLAVAEGVMSQRSIADLIASGRRIVGHFKHSLLAYSRLQSIQKQLGQPIKRLQQDVPTRWKSTVYMLQSLLEQKRALCAYGADYDLPSMFTGSQWKLVENMISLLVPFEELTQQISSSTASAADVIPSIRALTRLLEKTAETDHGVKTLKATLLEAVQKRFRDIESERLYSIATILDPRHKDRYFPHALKPQIRGLLSDVLATGLEQQDGEASLAESGTEPPEKVPRTGSLHAMYAELLDGDREHGGSDISSSVSLQLNLYLSEPVIPQSGQPLVFWQNNKSRFPALAQAARTYLCAPCTSVDSERLFSTAGNIIDEKRNKLSAKNAEMLIFIKKNLPLMLKK
;
A
#
# COMPACT_ATOMS: atom_id res chain seq x y z
N MET A 1 15.18 -5.12 -1.72
CA MET A 1 15.06 -5.58 -3.13
C MET A 1 16.38 -6.13 -3.67
N ARG A 2 17.49 -5.37 -3.73
CA ARG A 2 18.79 -5.91 -4.23
C ARG A 2 19.41 -7.02 -3.36
N TYR A 3 19.32 -6.93 -2.03
CA TYR A 3 19.83 -7.96 -1.12
C TYR A 3 19.04 -9.29 -1.14
N ALA A 4 17.88 -9.32 -1.80
CA ALA A 4 17.04 -10.52 -1.93
C ALA A 4 16.92 -11.02 -3.38
N ASN A 5 17.76 -10.50 -4.31
CA ASN A 5 17.71 -10.80 -5.75
C ASN A 5 16.30 -10.62 -6.37
N LEU A 6 15.50 -9.68 -5.87
CA LEU A 6 14.16 -9.40 -6.40
C LEU A 6 14.24 -8.35 -7.53
N PRO A 7 13.52 -8.53 -8.65
CA PRO A 7 13.51 -7.60 -9.77
C PRO A 7 13.02 -6.21 -9.34
N SER A 8 13.48 -5.17 -10.04
CA SER A 8 13.00 -3.80 -9.82
C SER A 8 11.56 -3.68 -10.31
N LEU A 9 10.61 -3.58 -9.39
CA LEU A 9 9.21 -3.40 -9.72
C LEU A 9 8.82 -1.92 -9.76
N PRO A 10 7.88 -1.51 -10.64
CA PRO A 10 7.37 -0.15 -10.67
C PRO A 10 6.62 0.18 -9.38
N CYS A 11 6.75 1.42 -8.92
CA CYS A 11 6.02 1.93 -7.76
C CYS A 11 4.51 1.95 -8.03
N MET A 12 3.72 1.30 -7.17
CA MET A 12 2.27 1.24 -7.33
C MET A 12 1.62 2.63 -7.32
N ALA A 13 2.11 3.54 -6.46
CA ALA A 13 1.59 4.91 -6.38
C ALA A 13 1.83 5.69 -7.68
N ASP A 14 3.00 5.54 -8.31
CA ASP A 14 3.31 6.19 -9.59
C ASP A 14 2.47 5.59 -10.71
N SER A 15 2.31 4.26 -10.73
CA SER A 15 1.45 3.59 -11.71
C SER A 15 -0.01 4.06 -11.62
N LEU A 16 -0.54 4.23 -10.40
CA LEU A 16 -1.88 4.80 -10.18
C LEU A 16 -1.95 6.26 -10.60
N GLN A 17 -0.94 7.06 -10.27
CA GLN A 17 -0.88 8.46 -10.68
C GLN A 17 -0.92 8.60 -12.20
N LEU A 18 -0.16 7.78 -12.93
CA LEU A 18 -0.16 7.78 -14.38
C LEU A 18 -1.51 7.31 -14.95
N ALA A 19 -2.14 6.29 -14.35
CA ALA A 19 -3.47 5.84 -14.76
C ALA A 19 -4.53 6.93 -14.61
N VAL A 20 -4.53 7.65 -13.47
CA VAL A 20 -5.47 8.75 -13.25
C VAL A 20 -5.19 9.92 -14.18
N ALA A 21 -3.92 10.27 -14.41
CA ALA A 21 -3.57 11.33 -15.36
C ALA A 21 -4.07 11.00 -16.77
N GLU A 22 -3.84 9.78 -17.25
CA GLU A 22 -4.31 9.28 -18.55
C GLU A 22 -5.84 9.35 -18.66
N GLY A 23 -6.55 8.91 -17.62
CA GLY A 23 -8.01 9.02 -17.56
C GLY A 23 -8.51 10.46 -17.59
N VAL A 24 -7.96 11.34 -16.74
CA VAL A 24 -8.40 12.74 -16.65
C VAL A 24 -8.17 13.51 -17.96
N MET A 25 -7.10 13.17 -18.69
CA MET A 25 -6.81 13.77 -20.00
C MET A 25 -7.63 13.18 -21.15
N SER A 26 -8.33 12.06 -20.95
CA SER A 26 -9.06 11.37 -22.02
C SER A 26 -10.35 12.09 -22.45
N GLN A 27 -10.87 12.99 -21.63
CA GLN A 27 -12.14 13.66 -21.86
C GLN A 27 -11.99 15.19 -21.79
N ARG A 28 -12.15 15.89 -22.92
CA ARG A 28 -11.99 17.37 -22.99
C ARG A 28 -12.88 18.12 -22.01
N SER A 29 -14.15 17.73 -21.89
CA SER A 29 -15.08 18.40 -20.96
C SER A 29 -14.62 18.33 -19.51
N ILE A 30 -13.87 17.29 -19.13
CA ILE A 30 -13.25 17.15 -17.81
C ILE A 30 -12.01 18.05 -17.69
N ALA A 31 -11.15 18.07 -18.71
CA ALA A 31 -9.99 18.96 -18.73
C ALA A 31 -10.38 20.44 -18.63
N ASP A 32 -11.42 20.86 -19.37
CA ASP A 32 -11.95 22.22 -19.37
C ASP A 32 -12.59 22.59 -18.02
N LEU A 33 -13.26 21.62 -17.38
CA LEU A 33 -13.82 21.77 -16.04
C LEU A 33 -12.72 22.01 -15.01
N ILE A 34 -11.65 21.19 -15.03
CA ILE A 34 -10.50 21.35 -14.13
C ILE A 34 -9.82 22.70 -14.37
N ALA A 35 -9.60 23.10 -15.63
CA ALA A 35 -9.03 24.40 -15.95
C ALA A 35 -9.90 25.56 -15.44
N SER A 36 -11.21 25.44 -15.52
CA SER A 36 -12.16 26.40 -14.95
C SER A 36 -12.09 26.44 -13.42
N GLY A 37 -11.98 25.29 -12.75
CA GLY A 37 -11.73 25.21 -11.31
C GLY A 37 -10.44 25.90 -10.90
N ARG A 38 -9.34 25.69 -11.65
CA ARG A 38 -8.05 26.36 -11.43
C ARG A 38 -8.16 27.88 -11.54
N ARG A 39 -8.92 28.41 -12.52
CA ARG A 39 -9.17 29.85 -12.66
C ARG A 39 -9.92 30.43 -11.46
N ILE A 40 -10.95 29.73 -10.98
CA ILE A 40 -11.71 30.14 -9.78
C ILE A 40 -10.78 30.20 -8.56
N VAL A 41 -10.04 29.12 -8.28
CA VAL A 41 -9.15 29.09 -7.11
C VAL A 41 -8.01 30.09 -7.24
N GLY A 42 -7.46 30.27 -8.45
CA GLY A 42 -6.42 31.26 -8.74
C GLY A 42 -6.84 32.68 -8.35
N HIS A 43 -8.07 33.10 -8.69
CA HIS A 43 -8.62 34.40 -8.31
C HIS A 43 -8.54 34.67 -6.80
N PHE A 44 -9.00 33.72 -5.99
CA PHE A 44 -8.97 33.85 -4.53
C PHE A 44 -7.58 33.71 -3.93
N LYS A 45 -6.66 33.00 -4.59
CA LYS A 45 -5.28 32.86 -4.13
C LYS A 45 -4.47 34.15 -4.34
N HIS A 46 -4.70 34.83 -5.46
CA HIS A 46 -3.96 36.05 -5.81
C HIS A 46 -4.57 37.33 -5.23
N SER A 47 -5.85 37.32 -4.84
CA SER A 47 -6.54 38.48 -4.25
C SER A 47 -6.94 38.25 -2.80
N LEU A 48 -6.20 38.86 -1.87
CA LEU A 48 -6.52 38.88 -0.44
C LEU A 48 -7.90 39.50 -0.17
N LEU A 49 -8.28 40.52 -0.94
CA LEU A 49 -9.58 41.16 -0.84
C LEU A 49 -10.72 40.22 -1.25
N ALA A 50 -10.56 39.50 -2.36
CA ALA A 50 -11.53 38.50 -2.80
C ALA A 50 -11.70 37.40 -1.74
N TYR A 51 -10.60 36.97 -1.14
CA TYR A 51 -10.62 35.97 -0.07
C TYR A 51 -11.32 36.47 1.20
N SER A 52 -11.06 37.72 1.61
CA SER A 52 -11.73 38.34 2.75
C SER A 52 -13.25 38.46 2.53
N ARG A 53 -13.67 38.85 1.32
CA ARG A 53 -15.08 38.89 0.93
C ARG A 53 -15.73 37.51 0.95
N LEU A 54 -15.06 36.50 0.38
CA LEU A 54 -15.53 35.11 0.44
C LEU A 54 -15.69 34.63 1.89
N GLN A 55 -14.76 34.98 2.77
CA GLN A 55 -14.85 34.64 4.20
C GLN A 55 -16.05 35.31 4.88
N SER A 56 -16.37 36.56 4.55
CA SER A 56 -17.57 37.24 5.05
C SER A 56 -18.85 36.56 4.58
N ILE A 57 -18.91 36.17 3.31
CA ILE A 57 -20.05 35.43 2.74
C ILE A 57 -20.19 34.04 3.41
N GLN A 58 -19.09 33.32 3.61
CA GLN A 58 -19.07 32.04 4.32
C GLN A 58 -19.68 32.17 5.73
N LYS A 59 -19.32 33.24 6.46
CA LYS A 59 -19.88 33.53 7.79
C LYS A 59 -21.39 33.83 7.72
N GLN A 60 -21.83 34.65 6.79
CA GLN A 60 -23.24 35.00 6.62
C GLN A 60 -24.11 33.78 6.28
N LEU A 61 -23.58 32.84 5.49
CA LEU A 61 -24.25 31.60 5.12
C LEU A 61 -24.13 30.48 6.18
N GLY A 62 -23.45 30.73 7.30
CA GLY A 62 -23.19 29.71 8.33
C GLY A 62 -22.33 28.54 7.84
N GLN A 63 -21.54 28.72 6.78
CA GLN A 63 -20.66 27.69 6.23
C GLN A 63 -19.29 27.70 6.95
N PRO A 64 -18.61 26.54 7.02
CA PRO A 64 -17.26 26.50 7.58
C PRO A 64 -16.32 27.36 6.75
N ILE A 65 -15.62 28.28 7.41
CA ILE A 65 -14.61 29.12 6.80
C ILE A 65 -13.44 28.23 6.38
N LYS A 66 -13.34 27.96 5.07
CA LYS A 66 -12.27 27.14 4.50
C LYS A 66 -11.59 27.87 3.36
N ARG A 67 -10.27 27.69 3.28
CA ARG A 67 -9.46 28.07 2.13
C ARG A 67 -9.74 27.13 0.97
N LEU A 68 -9.90 27.68 -0.23
CA LEU A 68 -9.97 26.87 -1.44
C LEU A 68 -8.63 26.16 -1.67
N GLN A 69 -8.69 24.87 -2.00
CA GLN A 69 -7.50 24.06 -2.24
C GLN A 69 -6.99 24.25 -3.67
N GLN A 70 -5.70 24.52 -3.81
CA GLN A 70 -5.06 24.71 -5.12
C GLN A 70 -4.72 23.36 -5.74
N ASP A 71 -5.05 23.22 -7.03
CA ASP A 71 -4.57 22.10 -7.82
C ASP A 71 -3.10 22.28 -8.26
N VAL A 72 -2.33 21.23 -8.08
CA VAL A 72 -0.95 21.02 -8.52
C VAL A 72 -0.98 19.97 -9.64
N PRO A 73 -0.85 20.36 -10.92
CA PRO A 73 -1.04 19.44 -12.05
C PRO A 73 -0.16 18.18 -12.02
N THR A 74 1.00 18.25 -11.35
CA THR A 74 1.93 17.12 -11.19
C THR A 74 1.52 16.12 -10.11
N ARG A 75 0.43 16.36 -9.36
CA ARG A 75 -0.07 15.50 -8.27
C ARG A 75 -1.58 15.37 -8.34
N TRP A 76 -2.07 14.35 -9.05
CA TRP A 76 -3.50 14.19 -9.34
C TRP A 76 -4.45 14.29 -8.12
N LYS A 77 -4.00 13.93 -6.90
CA LYS A 77 -4.79 14.08 -5.67
C LYS A 77 -5.21 15.52 -5.38
N SER A 78 -4.37 16.52 -5.73
CA SER A 78 -4.75 17.93 -5.56
C SER A 78 -5.92 18.34 -6.44
N THR A 79 -6.11 17.68 -7.59
CA THR A 79 -7.29 17.89 -8.44
C THR A 79 -8.55 17.50 -7.67
N VAL A 80 -8.55 16.33 -7.02
CA VAL A 80 -9.69 15.86 -6.23
C VAL A 80 -9.96 16.80 -5.06
N TYR A 81 -8.92 17.21 -4.31
CA TYR A 81 -9.08 18.13 -3.20
C TYR A 81 -9.57 19.52 -3.63
N MET A 82 -9.10 20.03 -4.78
CA MET A 82 -9.61 21.28 -5.37
C MET A 82 -11.10 21.15 -5.68
N LEU A 83 -11.50 20.08 -6.38
CA LEU A 83 -12.89 19.85 -6.77
C LEU A 83 -13.80 19.68 -5.55
N GLN A 84 -13.38 18.92 -4.53
CA GLN A 84 -14.11 18.77 -3.26
C GLN A 84 -14.26 20.13 -2.56
N SER A 85 -13.18 20.90 -2.47
CA SER A 85 -13.20 22.23 -1.85
C SER A 85 -14.14 23.20 -2.57
N LEU A 86 -14.16 23.20 -3.91
CA LEU A 86 -15.10 23.98 -4.71
C LEU A 86 -16.54 23.53 -4.48
N LEU A 87 -16.79 22.22 -4.41
CA LEU A 87 -18.13 21.66 -4.19
C LEU A 87 -18.67 22.00 -2.79
N GLU A 88 -17.86 21.88 -1.74
CA GLU A 88 -18.22 22.26 -0.37
C GLU A 88 -18.60 23.76 -0.28
N GLN A 89 -17.90 24.60 -1.03
CA GLN A 89 -18.07 26.05 -1.03
C GLN A 89 -19.00 26.54 -2.16
N LYS A 90 -19.73 25.64 -2.83
CA LYS A 90 -20.61 25.96 -3.97
C LYS A 90 -21.57 27.12 -3.67
N ARG A 91 -22.23 27.11 -2.50
CA ARG A 91 -23.19 28.17 -2.12
C ARG A 91 -22.49 29.53 -1.94
N ALA A 92 -21.40 29.58 -1.19
CA ALA A 92 -20.61 30.80 -1.01
C ALA A 92 -20.03 31.33 -2.33
N LEU A 93 -19.58 30.44 -3.22
CA LEU A 93 -19.06 30.81 -4.54
C LEU A 93 -20.15 31.39 -5.45
N CYS A 94 -21.35 30.79 -5.47
CA CYS A 94 -22.49 31.33 -6.22
C CYS A 94 -22.93 32.71 -5.69
N ALA A 95 -22.97 32.89 -4.36
CA ALA A 95 -23.28 34.18 -3.75
C ALA A 95 -22.21 35.23 -4.07
N TYR A 96 -20.93 34.87 -3.96
CA TYR A 96 -19.83 35.75 -4.35
C TYR A 96 -19.94 36.17 -5.82
N GLY A 97 -20.25 35.23 -6.73
CA GLY A 97 -20.42 35.50 -8.15
C GLY A 97 -21.63 36.35 -8.52
N ALA A 98 -22.60 36.51 -7.60
CA ALA A 98 -23.73 37.41 -7.80
C ALA A 98 -23.34 38.87 -7.51
N ASP A 99 -22.47 39.08 -6.52
CA ASP A 99 -22.07 40.41 -6.04
C ASP A 99 -20.75 40.91 -6.67
N TYR A 100 -19.93 40.00 -7.20
CA TYR A 100 -18.57 40.30 -7.66
C TYR A 100 -18.20 39.49 -8.91
N ASP A 101 -17.30 40.05 -9.71
CA ASP A 101 -16.77 39.37 -10.88
C ASP A 101 -15.92 38.14 -10.52
N LEU A 102 -16.29 37.01 -11.09
CA LEU A 102 -15.53 35.75 -11.09
C LEU A 102 -15.04 35.44 -12.50
N PRO A 103 -13.79 34.99 -12.68
CA PRO A 103 -13.23 34.70 -14.01
C PRO A 103 -13.86 33.48 -14.70
N SER A 104 -14.57 32.64 -13.94
CA SER A 104 -15.33 31.50 -14.44
C SER A 104 -16.36 31.09 -13.40
N MET A 105 -17.48 30.53 -13.85
CA MET A 105 -18.47 29.90 -12.97
C MET A 105 -18.96 28.60 -13.56
N PHE A 106 -19.12 27.59 -12.69
CA PHE A 106 -19.66 26.30 -13.12
C PHE A 106 -21.17 26.39 -13.33
N THR A 107 -21.62 25.87 -14.47
CA THR A 107 -23.05 25.64 -14.75
C THR A 107 -23.60 24.49 -13.89
N GLY A 108 -24.93 24.35 -13.83
CA GLY A 108 -25.57 23.24 -13.10
C GLY A 108 -25.09 21.85 -13.56
N SER A 109 -24.91 21.66 -14.87
CA SER A 109 -24.38 20.41 -15.43
C SER A 109 -22.90 20.21 -15.10
N GLN A 110 -22.09 21.27 -15.06
CA GLN A 110 -20.70 21.21 -14.64
C GLN A 110 -20.56 20.86 -13.16
N TRP A 111 -21.40 21.41 -12.28
CA TRP A 111 -21.44 21.00 -10.87
C TRP A 111 -21.77 19.52 -10.73
N LYS A 112 -22.72 19.01 -11.53
CA LYS A 112 -23.04 17.58 -11.50
C LYS A 112 -21.88 16.72 -12.00
N LEU A 113 -21.14 17.20 -13.01
CA LEU A 113 -19.93 16.54 -13.48
C LEU A 113 -18.83 16.53 -12.41
N VAL A 114 -18.66 17.61 -11.63
CA VAL A 114 -17.75 17.65 -10.48
C VAL A 114 -18.10 16.57 -9.44
N GLU A 115 -19.37 16.45 -9.07
CA GLU A 115 -19.83 15.40 -8.14
C GLU A 115 -19.49 13.99 -8.65
N ASN A 116 -19.79 13.71 -9.92
CA ASN A 116 -19.55 12.41 -10.53
C ASN A 116 -18.04 12.10 -10.61
N MET A 117 -17.22 13.09 -10.96
CA MET A 117 -15.76 12.96 -10.96
C MET A 117 -15.19 12.66 -9.58
N ILE A 118 -15.64 13.38 -8.54
CA ILE A 118 -15.20 13.13 -7.16
C ILE A 118 -15.59 11.71 -6.76
N SER A 119 -16.83 11.30 -7.02
CA SER A 119 -17.29 9.93 -6.69
C SER A 119 -16.47 8.84 -7.38
N LEU A 120 -15.96 9.09 -8.59
CA LEU A 120 -15.14 8.15 -9.35
C LEU A 120 -13.67 8.13 -8.89
N LEU A 121 -13.11 9.28 -8.50
CA LEU A 121 -11.70 9.43 -8.17
C LEU A 121 -11.38 9.23 -6.67
N VAL A 122 -12.35 9.40 -5.77
CA VAL A 122 -12.18 9.17 -4.32
C VAL A 122 -11.63 7.77 -4.01
N PRO A 123 -12.13 6.67 -4.60
CA PRO A 123 -11.58 5.34 -4.33
C PRO A 123 -10.09 5.19 -4.68
N PHE A 124 -9.62 5.88 -5.72
CA PHE A 124 -8.18 5.91 -6.04
C PHE A 124 -7.38 6.65 -4.98
N GLU A 125 -7.98 7.67 -4.36
CA GLU A 125 -7.32 8.53 -3.38
C GLU A 125 -7.16 7.78 -2.07
N GLU A 126 -8.25 7.14 -1.61
CA GLU A 126 -8.27 6.23 -0.47
C GLU A 126 -7.23 5.11 -0.64
N LEU A 127 -7.21 4.46 -1.81
CA LEU A 127 -6.24 3.42 -2.14
C LEU A 127 -4.81 3.96 -2.07
N THR A 128 -4.56 5.11 -2.69
CA THR A 128 -3.23 5.75 -2.70
C THR A 128 -2.79 6.10 -1.28
N GLN A 129 -3.70 6.55 -0.43
CA GLN A 129 -3.41 6.87 0.97
C GLN A 129 -3.07 5.60 1.76
N GLN A 130 -3.80 4.51 1.55
CA GLN A 130 -3.54 3.21 2.20
C GLN A 130 -2.15 2.68 1.84
N ILE A 131 -1.79 2.65 0.54
CA ILE A 131 -0.48 2.14 0.08
C ILE A 131 0.70 3.09 0.37
N SER A 132 0.42 4.35 0.70
CA SER A 132 1.41 5.34 1.13
C SER A 132 1.67 5.30 2.64
N SER A 133 1.05 4.37 3.37
CA SER A 133 1.33 4.14 4.78
C SER A 133 2.63 3.35 4.95
N SER A 134 3.33 3.56 6.07
CA SER A 134 4.57 2.84 6.38
C SER A 134 4.35 1.35 6.68
N THR A 135 3.10 0.94 6.83
CA THR A 135 2.68 -0.45 7.07
C THR A 135 2.23 -1.17 5.80
N ALA A 136 2.13 -0.46 4.68
CA ALA A 136 1.73 -1.04 3.41
C ALA A 136 2.85 -1.93 2.85
N SER A 137 2.44 -3.08 2.34
CA SER A 137 3.33 -4.11 1.82
C SER A 137 2.97 -4.51 0.40
N ALA A 138 3.87 -5.24 -0.24
CA ALA A 138 3.63 -5.90 -1.53
C ALA A 138 2.37 -6.80 -1.51
N ALA A 139 1.96 -7.29 -0.34
CA ALA A 139 0.76 -8.12 -0.19
C ALA A 139 -0.56 -7.37 -0.40
N ASP A 140 -0.54 -6.04 -0.28
CA ASP A 140 -1.73 -5.21 -0.43
C ASP A 140 -2.05 -4.91 -1.91
N VAL A 141 -1.10 -5.12 -2.82
CA VAL A 141 -1.19 -4.73 -4.24
C VAL A 141 -2.31 -5.49 -4.96
N ILE A 142 -2.29 -6.82 -4.94
CA ILE A 142 -3.27 -7.65 -5.67
C ILE A 142 -4.70 -7.41 -5.17
N PRO A 143 -4.98 -7.45 -3.85
CA PRO A 143 -6.31 -7.12 -3.32
C PRO A 143 -6.79 -5.73 -3.72
N SER A 144 -5.90 -4.74 -3.65
CA SER A 144 -6.19 -3.34 -3.98
C SER A 144 -6.58 -3.16 -5.44
N ILE A 145 -5.77 -3.67 -6.36
CA ILE A 145 -6.05 -3.58 -7.80
C ILE A 145 -7.32 -4.35 -8.15
N ARG A 146 -7.52 -5.53 -7.58
CA ARG A 146 -8.73 -6.32 -7.85
C ARG A 146 -10.00 -5.65 -7.33
N ALA A 147 -9.95 -5.02 -6.15
CA ALA A 147 -11.05 -4.22 -5.62
C ALA A 147 -11.34 -3.01 -6.51
N LEU A 148 -10.29 -2.30 -6.95
CA LEU A 148 -10.40 -1.13 -7.83
C LEU A 148 -10.98 -1.50 -9.19
N THR A 149 -10.49 -2.56 -9.84
CA THR A 149 -11.00 -3.07 -11.12
C THR A 149 -12.49 -3.42 -11.01
N ARG A 150 -12.89 -4.13 -9.95
CA ARG A 150 -14.31 -4.44 -9.70
C ARG A 150 -15.17 -3.20 -9.47
N LEU A 151 -14.64 -2.15 -8.85
CA LEU A 151 -15.35 -0.89 -8.66
C LEU A 151 -15.57 -0.19 -10.00
N LEU A 152 -14.56 -0.20 -10.87
CA LEU A 152 -14.61 0.40 -12.21
C LEU A 152 -15.48 -0.40 -13.20
N GLU A 153 -15.62 -1.71 -13.02
CA GLU A 153 -16.47 -2.56 -13.87
C GLU A 153 -17.97 -2.41 -13.55
N LYS A 154 -18.32 -2.09 -12.29
CA LYS A 154 -19.72 -1.91 -11.88
C LYS A 154 -20.32 -0.67 -12.54
N THR A 155 -21.44 -0.81 -13.23
CA THR A 155 -22.21 0.34 -13.72
C THR A 155 -22.91 1.07 -12.57
N ALA A 156 -22.89 2.40 -12.60
CA ALA A 156 -23.56 3.23 -11.62
C ALA A 156 -24.25 4.42 -12.30
N GLU A 157 -25.34 4.92 -11.71
CA GLU A 157 -26.04 6.13 -12.19
C GLU A 157 -25.12 7.36 -12.20
N THR A 158 -24.13 7.40 -11.31
CA THR A 158 -23.10 8.44 -11.25
C THR A 158 -22.14 8.43 -12.43
N ASP A 159 -22.21 7.43 -13.32
CA ASP A 159 -21.35 7.34 -14.50
C ASP A 159 -21.73 8.36 -15.59
N HIS A 160 -22.89 9.02 -15.48
CA HIS A 160 -23.31 10.02 -16.46
C HIS A 160 -22.28 11.16 -16.59
N GLY A 161 -21.79 11.40 -17.80
CA GLY A 161 -20.78 12.42 -18.08
C GLY A 161 -19.34 12.02 -17.72
N VAL A 162 -19.10 10.85 -17.11
CA VAL A 162 -17.75 10.33 -16.78
C VAL A 162 -17.48 8.94 -17.37
N LYS A 163 -18.33 8.44 -18.27
CA LYS A 163 -18.19 7.10 -18.87
C LYS A 163 -16.85 6.90 -19.59
N THR A 164 -16.42 7.89 -20.38
CA THR A 164 -15.14 7.84 -21.09
C THR A 164 -13.97 7.83 -20.10
N LEU A 165 -13.99 8.73 -19.11
CA LEU A 165 -13.00 8.71 -18.02
C LEU A 165 -12.93 7.34 -17.33
N LYS A 166 -14.08 6.77 -16.93
CA LYS A 166 -14.14 5.48 -16.25
C LYS A 166 -13.60 4.34 -17.10
N ALA A 167 -13.97 4.28 -18.38
CA ALA A 167 -13.45 3.28 -19.30
C ALA A 167 -11.92 3.40 -19.49
N THR A 168 -11.41 4.62 -19.68
CA THR A 168 -9.97 4.85 -19.80
C THR A 168 -9.23 4.52 -18.50
N LEU A 169 -9.79 4.84 -17.33
CA LEU A 169 -9.21 4.46 -16.04
C LEU A 169 -9.11 2.94 -15.89
N LEU A 170 -10.17 2.21 -16.25
CA LEU A 170 -10.19 0.75 -16.21
C LEU A 170 -9.11 0.15 -17.12
N GLU A 171 -9.04 0.62 -18.36
CA GLU A 171 -8.02 0.17 -19.33
C GLU A 171 -6.60 0.49 -18.85
N ALA A 172 -6.37 1.70 -18.33
CA ALA A 172 -5.06 2.13 -17.84
C ALA A 172 -4.62 1.31 -16.62
N VAL A 173 -5.53 1.01 -15.69
CA VAL A 173 -5.26 0.13 -14.54
C VAL A 173 -4.94 -1.28 -15.02
N GLN A 174 -5.78 -1.88 -15.89
CA GLN A 174 -5.55 -3.23 -16.41
C GLN A 174 -4.24 -3.34 -17.19
N LYS A 175 -3.89 -2.33 -17.99
CA LYS A 175 -2.64 -2.29 -18.76
C LYS A 175 -1.41 -2.21 -17.86
N ARG A 176 -1.44 -1.38 -16.83
CA ARG A 176 -0.28 -1.17 -15.92
C ARG A 176 -0.10 -2.31 -14.93
N PHE A 177 -1.18 -3.00 -14.59
CA PHE A 177 -1.18 -4.07 -13.60
C PHE A 177 -1.55 -5.43 -14.22
N ARG A 178 -1.31 -5.64 -15.52
CA ARG A 178 -1.73 -6.86 -16.23
C ARG A 178 -1.15 -8.14 -15.64
N ASP A 179 0.13 -8.10 -15.30
CA ASP A 179 0.90 -9.31 -14.95
C ASP A 179 1.22 -9.40 -13.44
N ILE A 180 0.57 -8.58 -12.59
CA ILE A 180 0.86 -8.55 -11.15
C ILE A 180 0.50 -9.84 -10.42
N GLU A 181 -0.50 -10.58 -10.92
CA GLU A 181 -0.94 -11.85 -10.31
C GLU A 181 0.03 -13.00 -10.62
N SER A 182 0.88 -12.83 -11.63
CA SER A 182 1.93 -13.78 -12.02
C SER A 182 3.31 -13.42 -11.44
N GLU A 183 3.49 -12.17 -11.00
CA GLU A 183 4.75 -11.68 -10.47
C GLU A 183 5.06 -12.31 -9.10
N ARG A 184 6.25 -12.94 -8.99
CA ARG A 184 6.63 -13.78 -7.84
C ARG A 184 6.51 -13.05 -6.50
N LEU A 185 6.99 -11.80 -6.43
CA LEU A 185 6.97 -11.02 -5.19
C LEU A 185 5.54 -10.74 -4.70
N TYR A 186 4.66 -10.24 -5.59
CA TYR A 186 3.29 -9.89 -5.22
C TYR A 186 2.47 -11.13 -4.86
N SER A 187 2.63 -12.21 -5.62
CA SER A 187 1.85 -13.42 -5.41
C SER A 187 2.21 -14.11 -4.10
N ILE A 188 3.51 -14.23 -3.79
CA ILE A 188 3.98 -14.80 -2.52
C ILE A 188 3.62 -13.90 -1.34
N ALA A 189 3.82 -12.59 -1.45
CA ALA A 189 3.47 -11.67 -0.37
C ALA A 189 1.96 -11.72 -0.06
N THR A 190 1.11 -11.73 -1.09
CA THR A 190 -0.34 -11.76 -0.92
C THR A 190 -0.84 -13.07 -0.29
N ILE A 191 -0.33 -14.23 -0.73
CA ILE A 191 -0.77 -15.51 -0.14
C ILE A 191 -0.28 -15.66 1.31
N LEU A 192 0.91 -15.17 1.63
CA LEU A 192 1.46 -15.16 2.99
C LEU A 192 0.82 -14.11 3.90
N ASP A 193 -0.05 -13.24 3.38
CA ASP A 193 -0.80 -12.32 4.22
C ASP A 193 -2.06 -13.02 4.78
N PRO A 194 -2.16 -13.21 6.11
CA PRO A 194 -3.29 -13.89 6.74
C PRO A 194 -4.62 -13.14 6.59
N ARG A 195 -4.61 -11.86 6.17
CA ARG A 195 -5.82 -11.09 5.81
C ARG A 195 -6.38 -11.50 4.45
N HIS A 196 -5.51 -11.89 3.52
CA HIS A 196 -5.85 -12.09 2.10
C HIS A 196 -5.84 -13.55 1.69
N LYS A 197 -4.78 -14.29 2.04
CA LYS A 197 -4.55 -15.68 1.65
C LYS A 197 -4.76 -15.87 0.15
N ASP A 198 -5.49 -16.91 -0.26
CA ASP A 198 -5.77 -17.23 -1.66
C ASP A 198 -7.07 -16.60 -2.21
N ARG A 199 -7.74 -15.72 -1.45
CA ARG A 199 -9.11 -15.23 -1.77
C ARG A 199 -9.17 -14.29 -2.96
N TYR A 200 -8.09 -13.57 -3.22
CA TYR A 200 -8.02 -12.55 -4.26
C TYR A 200 -7.50 -13.09 -5.59
N PHE A 201 -7.01 -14.33 -5.63
CA PHE A 201 -6.52 -14.93 -6.87
C PHE A 201 -7.64 -15.62 -7.66
N PRO A 202 -7.59 -15.56 -9.00
CA PRO A 202 -8.39 -16.44 -9.85
C PRO A 202 -8.13 -17.91 -9.55
N HIS A 203 -9.16 -18.75 -9.63
CA HIS A 203 -9.04 -20.18 -9.34
C HIS A 203 -7.96 -20.87 -10.20
N ALA A 204 -7.76 -20.40 -11.44
CA ALA A 204 -6.75 -20.92 -12.36
C ALA A 204 -5.30 -20.72 -11.88
N LEU A 205 -5.01 -19.64 -11.15
CA LEU A 205 -3.64 -19.30 -10.72
C LEU A 205 -3.29 -19.89 -9.34
N LYS A 206 -4.28 -20.32 -8.55
CA LYS A 206 -4.04 -20.85 -7.20
C LYS A 206 -3.03 -22.01 -7.16
N PRO A 207 -3.11 -23.04 -8.04
CA PRO A 207 -2.15 -24.14 -8.01
C PRO A 207 -0.73 -23.68 -8.32
N GLN A 208 -0.57 -22.78 -9.30
CA GLN A 208 0.72 -22.22 -9.68
C GLN A 208 1.37 -21.43 -8.55
N ILE A 209 0.59 -20.61 -7.83
CA ILE A 209 1.10 -19.80 -6.70
C ILE A 209 1.49 -20.69 -5.52
N ARG A 210 0.73 -21.77 -5.27
CA ARG A 210 1.08 -22.76 -4.24
C ARG A 210 2.41 -23.45 -4.59
N GLY A 211 2.61 -23.84 -5.86
CA GLY A 211 3.88 -24.39 -6.35
C GLY A 211 5.05 -23.40 -6.15
N LEU A 212 4.88 -22.15 -6.57
CA LEU A 212 5.89 -21.10 -6.38
C LEU A 212 6.27 -20.91 -4.91
N LEU A 213 5.29 -20.96 -4.00
CA LEU A 213 5.55 -20.86 -2.57
C LEU A 213 6.31 -22.09 -2.05
N SER A 214 5.92 -23.31 -2.46
CA SER A 214 6.64 -24.52 -2.10
C SER A 214 8.11 -24.48 -2.55
N ASP A 215 8.40 -23.99 -3.76
CA ASP A 215 9.77 -23.85 -4.28
C ASP A 215 10.59 -22.84 -3.44
N VAL A 216 9.96 -21.74 -3.02
CA VAL A 216 10.60 -20.72 -2.15
C VAL A 216 10.91 -21.30 -0.78
N LEU A 217 10.01 -22.12 -0.24
CA LEU A 217 10.18 -22.74 1.07
C LEU A 217 11.25 -23.83 1.01
N ALA A 218 11.32 -24.62 -0.06
CA ALA A 218 12.37 -25.62 -0.27
C ALA A 218 13.76 -24.95 -0.35
N THR A 219 13.90 -23.92 -1.18
CA THR A 219 15.17 -23.18 -1.33
C THR A 219 15.59 -22.42 -0.05
N GLY A 220 14.64 -21.95 0.76
CA GLY A 220 14.93 -21.29 2.04
C GLY A 220 15.40 -22.23 3.14
N LEU A 221 15.04 -23.52 3.08
CA LEU A 221 15.48 -24.56 4.01
C LEU A 221 16.91 -25.05 3.67
N GLU A 222 17.24 -25.19 2.39
CA GLU A 222 18.59 -25.58 1.93
C GLU A 222 19.67 -24.57 2.35
N GLN A 223 19.34 -23.28 2.44
CA GLN A 223 20.27 -22.24 2.90
C GLN A 223 20.53 -22.30 4.42
N GLN A 224 19.61 -22.87 5.21
CA GLN A 224 19.80 -23.03 6.66
C GLN A 224 20.74 -24.18 7.03
N ASP A 225 20.69 -25.30 6.31
CA ASP A 225 21.61 -26.41 6.55
C ASP A 225 23.08 -26.03 6.24
N GLY A 226 23.29 -25.06 5.34
CA GLY A 226 24.61 -24.49 5.04
C GLY A 226 25.16 -23.55 6.12
N GLU A 227 24.31 -22.72 6.75
CA GLU A 227 24.74 -21.80 7.83
C GLU A 227 24.84 -22.48 9.20
N ALA A 228 24.03 -23.52 9.48
CA ALA A 228 24.13 -24.29 10.72
C ALA A 228 25.45 -25.09 10.83
N SER A 229 26.03 -25.51 9.70
CA SER A 229 27.30 -26.27 9.65
C SER A 229 28.53 -25.46 10.09
N LEU A 230 28.46 -24.12 10.10
CA LEU A 230 29.58 -23.26 10.52
C LEU A 230 29.51 -22.80 11.98
N ALA A 231 28.44 -23.14 12.73
CA ALA A 231 28.19 -22.60 14.06
C ALA A 231 28.27 -23.61 15.23
N GLU A 232 28.45 -24.91 14.99
CA GLU A 232 28.60 -25.91 16.08
C GLU A 232 29.91 -26.70 15.96
N SER A 233 30.99 -26.12 16.45
CA SER A 233 32.12 -26.88 17.00
C SER A 233 32.39 -26.38 18.42
N GLY A 234 31.67 -27.00 19.36
CA GLY A 234 31.74 -26.74 20.79
C GLY A 234 31.14 -27.93 21.52
N THR A 235 31.75 -29.09 21.37
CA THR A 235 31.41 -30.31 22.10
C THR A 235 31.79 -30.16 23.57
N GLU A 236 30.80 -30.10 24.46
CA GLU A 236 30.95 -30.54 25.85
C GLU A 236 30.23 -31.88 26.07
N PRO A 237 30.82 -32.83 26.81
CA PRO A 237 30.26 -34.17 27.00
C PRO A 237 29.07 -34.14 27.97
N PRO A 238 28.06 -35.01 27.79
CA PRO A 238 26.89 -35.02 28.68
C PRO A 238 27.24 -35.69 30.02
N GLU A 239 26.94 -34.99 31.11
CA GLU A 239 26.93 -35.56 32.46
C GLU A 239 25.83 -36.64 32.58
N LYS A 240 26.22 -37.80 33.14
CA LYS A 240 25.33 -38.92 33.44
C LYS A 240 24.45 -38.61 34.66
N VAL A 241 23.15 -38.42 34.45
CA VAL A 241 22.15 -38.40 35.54
C VAL A 241 21.59 -39.82 35.76
N PRO A 242 21.35 -40.27 37.01
CA PRO A 242 20.97 -41.66 37.28
C PRO A 242 19.57 -42.00 36.75
N ARG A 243 19.45 -43.19 36.18
CA ARG A 243 18.17 -43.79 35.76
C ARG A 243 17.29 -44.08 36.98
N THR A 244 16.30 -43.24 37.22
CA THR A 244 15.13 -43.59 38.04
C THR A 244 13.95 -43.83 37.11
N GLY A 245 13.39 -45.03 37.14
CA GLY A 245 12.19 -45.45 36.40
C GLY A 245 10.95 -44.69 36.85
N SER A 246 10.86 -43.42 36.45
CA SER A 246 9.70 -42.56 36.63
C SER A 246 8.74 -42.76 35.46
N LEU A 247 7.44 -42.71 35.75
CA LEU A 247 6.37 -42.73 34.77
C LEU A 247 6.55 -41.61 33.71
N HIS A 248 7.20 -40.51 34.08
CA HIS A 248 7.59 -39.42 33.17
C HIS A 248 8.65 -39.84 32.15
N ALA A 249 9.58 -40.73 32.50
CA ALA A 249 10.58 -41.27 31.56
C ALA A 249 9.92 -42.24 30.56
N MET A 250 8.93 -43.01 31.00
CA MET A 250 8.14 -43.89 30.12
C MET A 250 7.25 -43.07 29.16
N TYR A 251 6.70 -41.93 29.60
CA TYR A 251 6.03 -40.98 28.70
C TYR A 251 6.98 -40.39 27.66
N ALA A 252 8.22 -40.09 28.03
CA ALA A 252 9.23 -39.58 27.10
C ALA A 252 9.64 -40.66 26.06
N GLU A 253 9.86 -41.91 26.49
CA GLU A 253 10.15 -43.03 25.59
C GLU A 253 9.00 -43.33 24.61
N LEU A 254 7.74 -43.26 25.06
CA LEU A 254 6.57 -43.43 24.18
C LEU A 254 6.42 -42.31 23.14
N LEU A 255 6.94 -41.12 23.43
CA LEU A 255 6.90 -39.97 22.50
C LEU A 255 8.09 -39.94 21.53
N ASP A 256 9.23 -40.55 21.89
CA ASP A 256 10.42 -40.65 21.02
C ASP A 256 10.39 -41.89 20.10
N GLY A 257 9.55 -42.88 20.38
CA GLY A 257 9.42 -44.11 19.58
C GLY A 257 8.95 -43.95 18.13
N ASP A 258 8.48 -42.75 17.73
CA ASP A 258 7.98 -42.45 16.38
C ASP A 258 8.98 -41.63 15.52
N ARG A 259 10.22 -41.40 15.97
CA ARG A 259 11.20 -40.52 15.29
C ARG A 259 12.22 -41.21 14.39
N GLU A 260 11.93 -42.39 13.87
CA GLU A 260 12.74 -42.97 12.79
C GLU A 260 11.93 -42.97 11.48
N HIS A 261 12.53 -42.39 10.41
CA HIS A 261 12.10 -42.29 8.99
C HIS A 261 11.71 -40.90 8.42
N GLY A 262 12.34 -39.81 8.84
CA GLY A 262 12.07 -38.45 8.31
C GLY A 262 12.74 -38.05 6.97
N GLY A 263 13.35 -38.97 6.21
CA GLY A 263 14.14 -38.64 5.02
C GLY A 263 13.35 -38.32 3.73
N SER A 264 12.04 -38.57 3.74
CA SER A 264 11.13 -38.37 2.58
C SER A 264 10.14 -37.21 2.79
N ASP A 265 10.16 -36.55 3.96
CA ASP A 265 8.95 -35.92 4.53
C ASP A 265 8.98 -34.37 4.58
N ILE A 266 10.02 -33.73 4.02
CA ILE A 266 10.16 -32.27 4.10
C ILE A 266 9.17 -31.57 3.16
N SER A 267 9.01 -32.07 1.93
CA SER A 267 8.07 -31.52 0.93
C SER A 267 6.60 -31.77 1.31
N SER A 268 6.30 -32.94 1.88
CA SER A 268 4.98 -33.27 2.46
C SER A 268 4.69 -32.39 3.69
N SER A 269 5.67 -32.14 4.56
CA SER A 269 5.53 -31.25 5.73
C SER A 269 5.26 -29.79 5.35
N VAL A 270 5.97 -29.25 4.34
CA VAL A 270 5.73 -27.88 3.83
C VAL A 270 4.35 -27.75 3.20
N SER A 271 3.98 -28.72 2.36
CA SER A 271 2.66 -28.74 1.71
C SER A 271 1.52 -28.85 2.73
N LEU A 272 1.72 -29.62 3.81
CA LEU A 272 0.78 -29.76 4.90
C LEU A 272 0.65 -28.45 5.71
N GLN A 273 1.76 -27.79 6.04
CA GLN A 273 1.75 -26.46 6.68
C GLN A 273 0.98 -25.43 5.84
N LEU A 274 1.20 -25.42 4.52
CA LEU A 274 0.49 -24.51 3.62
C LEU A 274 -1.01 -24.78 3.59
N ASN A 275 -1.42 -26.05 3.48
CA ASN A 275 -2.84 -26.41 3.46
C ASN A 275 -3.54 -26.07 4.78
N LEU A 276 -2.89 -26.29 5.92
CA LEU A 276 -3.41 -25.91 7.24
C LEU A 276 -3.54 -24.38 7.37
N TYR A 277 -2.53 -23.63 6.95
CA TYR A 277 -2.60 -22.16 6.98
C TYR A 277 -3.73 -21.62 6.08
N LEU A 278 -3.92 -22.20 4.88
CA LEU A 278 -4.96 -21.79 3.95
C LEU A 278 -6.38 -22.16 4.43
N SER A 279 -6.54 -23.22 5.23
CA SER A 279 -7.84 -23.63 5.78
C SER A 279 -8.26 -22.80 7.00
N GLU A 280 -7.32 -22.18 7.71
CA GLU A 280 -7.63 -21.30 8.84
C GLU A 280 -8.47 -20.07 8.42
N PRO A 281 -9.25 -19.49 9.34
CA PRO A 281 -9.92 -18.22 9.08
C PRO A 281 -8.92 -17.10 8.80
N VAL A 282 -9.35 -16.09 8.04
CA VAL A 282 -8.56 -14.87 7.85
C VAL A 282 -8.63 -14.01 9.09
N ILE A 283 -7.57 -13.26 9.36
CA ILE A 283 -7.59 -12.23 10.40
C ILE A 283 -8.36 -10.98 9.92
N PRO A 284 -8.85 -10.12 10.83
CA PRO A 284 -9.47 -8.85 10.46
C PRO A 284 -8.52 -7.96 9.64
N GLN A 285 -9.07 -7.08 8.81
CA GLN A 285 -8.27 -6.16 7.99
C GLN A 285 -7.41 -5.18 8.81
N SER A 286 -7.81 -4.89 10.05
CA SER A 286 -7.04 -4.10 11.02
C SER A 286 -5.90 -4.87 11.69
N GLY A 287 -5.82 -6.19 11.49
CA GLY A 287 -4.79 -7.06 12.06
C GLY A 287 -3.44 -6.83 11.40
N GLN A 288 -2.36 -7.07 12.16
CA GLN A 288 -0.99 -6.93 11.66
C GLN A 288 -0.43 -8.30 11.22
N PRO A 289 -0.13 -8.50 9.92
CA PRO A 289 0.39 -9.77 9.40
C PRO A 289 1.65 -10.28 10.12
N LEU A 290 2.59 -9.38 10.40
CA LEU A 290 3.87 -9.76 11.04
C LEU A 290 3.66 -10.25 12.48
N VAL A 291 2.69 -9.71 13.21
CA VAL A 291 2.34 -10.16 14.57
C VAL A 291 1.71 -11.55 14.53
N PHE A 292 0.85 -11.81 13.54
CA PHE A 292 0.30 -13.15 13.31
C PHE A 292 1.40 -14.19 13.09
N TRP A 293 2.38 -13.88 12.22
CA TRP A 293 3.50 -14.79 11.95
C TRP A 293 4.45 -14.95 13.14
N GLN A 294 4.62 -13.91 13.97
CA GLN A 294 5.38 -14.01 15.21
C GLN A 294 4.73 -15.00 16.19
N ASN A 295 3.41 -14.92 16.36
CA ASN A 295 2.66 -15.78 17.28
C ASN A 295 2.53 -17.21 16.77
N ASN A 296 2.52 -17.42 15.45
CA ASN A 296 2.37 -18.74 14.82
C ASN A 296 3.70 -19.34 14.31
N LYS A 297 4.85 -18.75 14.66
CA LYS A 297 6.16 -19.23 14.21
C LYS A 297 6.43 -20.70 14.58
N SER A 298 5.99 -21.14 15.76
CA SER A 298 6.14 -22.53 16.19
C SER A 298 5.29 -23.52 15.38
N ARG A 299 4.13 -23.07 14.89
CA ARG A 299 3.19 -23.89 14.10
C ARG A 299 3.59 -23.94 12.63
N PHE A 300 4.10 -22.83 12.10
CA PHE A 300 4.43 -22.66 10.70
C PHE A 300 5.84 -22.04 10.51
N PRO A 301 6.91 -22.74 10.89
CA PRO A 301 8.26 -22.17 10.91
C PRO A 301 8.74 -21.71 9.53
N ALA A 302 8.54 -22.53 8.49
CA ALA A 302 8.97 -22.22 7.13
C ALA A 302 8.17 -21.04 6.55
N LEU A 303 6.84 -21.04 6.74
CA LEU A 303 5.98 -19.94 6.27
C LEU A 303 6.26 -18.64 7.02
N ALA A 304 6.51 -18.68 8.33
CA ALA A 304 6.85 -17.50 9.12
C ALA A 304 8.19 -16.87 8.67
N GLN A 305 9.16 -17.69 8.28
CA GLN A 305 10.42 -17.21 7.71
C GLN A 305 10.20 -16.53 6.36
N ALA A 306 9.48 -17.17 5.44
CA ALA A 306 9.14 -16.56 4.15
C ALA A 306 8.34 -15.28 4.35
N ALA A 307 7.37 -15.26 5.26
CA ALA A 307 6.54 -14.09 5.52
C ALA A 307 7.35 -12.89 5.99
N ARG A 308 8.38 -13.09 6.82
CA ARG A 308 9.29 -11.99 7.23
C ARG A 308 10.04 -11.38 6.03
N THR A 309 10.41 -12.19 5.05
CA THR A 309 11.14 -11.73 3.86
C THR A 309 10.23 -11.05 2.85
N TYR A 310 9.03 -11.59 2.61
CA TYR A 310 8.15 -11.10 1.54
C TYR A 310 7.19 -9.99 2.00
N LEU A 311 6.74 -9.99 3.26
CA LEU A 311 5.83 -8.95 3.78
C LEU A 311 6.54 -7.64 4.15
N CYS A 312 7.87 -7.63 4.25
CA CYS A 312 8.63 -6.40 4.51
C CYS A 312 8.88 -5.56 3.25
N ALA A 313 8.59 -6.09 2.06
CA ALA A 313 8.75 -5.34 0.82
C ALA A 313 7.64 -4.27 0.71
N PRO A 314 7.98 -2.98 0.65
CA PRO A 314 6.99 -1.93 0.44
C PRO A 314 6.46 -1.99 -1.00
N CYS A 315 5.18 -1.63 -1.19
CA CYS A 315 4.56 -1.52 -2.52
C CYS A 315 4.77 -0.15 -3.18
N THR A 316 5.35 0.82 -2.46
CA THR A 316 5.58 2.18 -2.95
C THR A 316 6.97 2.72 -2.57
N SER A 317 7.47 3.67 -3.37
CA SER A 317 8.68 4.47 -3.07
C SER A 317 8.40 5.68 -2.18
N VAL A 318 7.13 5.92 -1.82
CA VAL A 318 6.68 7.15 -1.14
C VAL A 318 7.40 7.36 0.20
N ASP A 319 7.66 6.29 0.94
CA ASP A 319 8.40 6.37 2.21
C ASP A 319 9.86 6.80 2.02
N SER A 320 10.49 6.36 0.93
CA SER A 320 11.82 6.83 0.53
C SER A 320 11.78 8.28 0.08
N GLU A 321 10.77 8.69 -0.70
CA GLU A 321 10.60 10.09 -1.12
C GLU A 321 10.36 11.05 0.06
N ARG A 322 9.61 10.62 1.07
CA ARG A 322 9.42 11.38 2.32
C ARG A 322 10.74 11.52 3.09
N LEU A 323 11.54 10.45 3.12
CA LEU A 323 12.88 10.50 3.72
C LEU A 323 13.77 11.50 2.97
N PHE A 324 13.78 11.48 1.65
CA PHE A 324 14.57 12.41 0.83
C PHE A 324 14.04 13.85 0.87
N SER A 325 12.72 14.04 0.98
CA SER A 325 12.14 15.36 1.24
C SER A 325 12.59 15.92 2.59
N THR A 326 12.69 15.05 3.60
CA THR A 326 13.26 15.42 4.92
C THR A 326 14.75 15.69 4.81
N ALA A 327 15.48 14.93 3.99
CA ALA A 327 16.89 15.17 3.70
C ALA A 327 17.13 16.53 3.03
N GLY A 328 16.19 17.02 2.20
CA GLY A 328 16.23 18.38 1.65
C GLY A 328 16.24 19.48 2.72
N ASN A 329 15.65 19.22 3.91
CA ASN A 329 15.75 20.16 5.04
C ASN A 329 17.10 20.05 5.79
N ILE A 330 17.80 18.92 5.65
CA ILE A 330 19.13 18.69 6.27
C ILE A 330 20.23 19.29 5.39
N ILE A 331 20.10 19.10 4.07
CA ILE A 331 20.97 19.61 3.01
C ILE A 331 20.22 20.74 2.30
N ASP A 332 20.10 21.88 2.98
CA ASP A 332 19.48 23.08 2.41
C ASP A 332 20.55 23.99 1.78
N GLU A 333 20.17 24.91 0.89
CA GLU A 333 21.07 25.87 0.22
C GLU A 333 21.91 26.68 1.23
N LYS A 334 21.35 26.90 2.44
CA LYS A 334 22.03 27.59 3.56
C LYS A 334 22.93 26.68 4.41
N ARG A 335 22.87 25.35 4.26
CA ARG A 335 23.62 24.34 5.03
C ARG A 335 24.34 23.34 4.09
N ASN A 336 25.01 23.87 3.07
CA ASN A 336 25.65 23.09 2.00
C ASN A 336 27.06 22.54 2.31
N LYS A 337 27.62 22.77 3.50
CA LYS A 337 28.96 22.29 3.90
C LYS A 337 28.98 20.89 4.54
N LEU A 338 27.84 20.19 4.54
CA LEU A 338 27.76 18.85 5.12
C LEU A 338 28.35 17.81 4.15
N SER A 339 29.27 16.97 4.64
CA SER A 339 29.77 15.85 3.82
C SER A 339 28.66 14.83 3.57
N ALA A 340 28.72 14.13 2.44
CA ALA A 340 27.74 13.09 2.09
C ALA A 340 27.61 12.03 3.19
N LYS A 341 28.74 11.61 3.79
CA LYS A 341 28.77 10.68 4.92
C LYS A 341 28.00 11.19 6.14
N ASN A 342 28.19 12.46 6.51
CA ASN A 342 27.50 13.03 7.66
C ASN A 342 26.00 13.21 7.37
N ALA A 343 25.64 13.54 6.12
CA ALA A 343 24.25 13.62 5.69
C ALA A 343 23.55 12.26 5.81
N GLU A 344 24.18 11.19 5.33
CA GLU A 344 23.69 9.82 5.45
C GLU A 344 23.47 9.42 6.91
N MET A 345 24.45 9.69 7.79
CA MET A 345 24.33 9.41 9.22
C MET A 345 23.15 10.16 9.87
N LEU A 346 22.97 11.44 9.54
CA LEU A 346 21.84 12.23 10.07
C LEU A 346 20.49 11.71 9.58
N ILE A 347 20.39 11.32 8.30
CA ILE A 347 19.18 10.73 7.72
C ILE A 347 18.87 9.38 8.41
N PHE A 348 19.90 8.55 8.60
CA PHE A 348 19.79 7.27 9.31
C PHE A 348 19.29 7.46 10.74
N ILE A 349 19.91 8.35 11.51
CA ILE A 349 19.50 8.65 12.88
C ILE A 349 18.06 9.16 12.88
N LYS A 350 17.71 10.13 12.01
CA LYS A 350 16.37 10.72 11.96
C LYS A 350 15.27 9.68 11.69
N LYS A 351 15.50 8.72 10.78
CA LYS A 351 14.54 7.66 10.44
C LYS A 351 14.39 6.64 11.57
N ASN A 352 15.48 6.29 12.26
CA ASN A 352 15.49 5.26 13.30
C ASN A 352 15.21 5.80 14.71
N LEU A 353 15.29 7.11 14.92
CA LEU A 353 15.06 7.75 16.22
C LEU A 353 13.71 7.34 16.86
N PRO A 354 12.58 7.28 16.13
CA PRO A 354 11.31 6.82 16.69
C PRO A 354 11.28 5.35 17.10
N LEU A 355 12.16 4.51 16.52
CA LEU A 355 12.26 3.09 16.86
C LEU A 355 13.08 2.87 18.14
N MET A 356 14.05 3.76 18.39
CA MET A 356 14.97 3.70 19.54
C MET A 356 14.39 4.39 20.77
N LEU A 357 13.69 5.52 20.59
CA LEU A 357 13.03 6.25 21.65
C LEU A 357 11.55 5.88 21.63
N LYS A 358 11.19 4.75 22.26
CA LYS A 358 9.79 4.46 22.59
C LYS A 358 9.29 5.59 23.50
N LYS A 359 8.31 6.37 23.03
CA LYS A 359 7.57 7.32 23.86
C LYS A 359 6.58 6.59 24.75
#